data_AF-A0A8S0W928-F1
#
_entry.id   AF-A0A8S0W928-F1
#
_cell.length_a   1.000
_cell.length_b   1.000
_cell.length_c   1.000
_cell.angle_alpha   90.00
_cell.angle_beta   90.00
_cell.angle_gamma   90.00
#
_symmetry.space_group_name_H-M   'P 1'
#
loop_
_entity.id
_entity.type
_entity.pdbx_description
1 polymer ?
#
loop_
_entity_poly.entity_id
_entity_poly.type
_entity_poly.pdbx_seq_one_letter_code
_entity_poly.pdbx_strand_id
1 'polypeptide(L)'
;MPGKTVCYVQRVSLLAIGAALNTDKSRNQTDMTTPKFKPGVSGNPKGRPKDKTPATLLRKSIMGDMPAILNTLVELAKGGDVQAAKVLLDRVCPALKPQAMPICLPVNGTLAEQGGEIIKATLSGQIPPDLGSQLITALAHQAKILETNDIIRRLERLESST
;
A
#
# COMPACT_ATOMS: atom_id res chain seq x y z
N MET A 1 32.51 42.89 -25.82
CA MET A 1 32.17 43.64 -24.59
C MET A 1 30.65 43.61 -24.39
N PRO A 2 30.15 43.51 -23.15
CA PRO A 2 28.86 42.92 -22.82
C PRO A 2 27.72 43.94 -22.64
N GLY A 3 26.53 43.62 -23.13
CA GLY A 3 25.32 44.45 -23.06
C GLY A 3 24.15 43.78 -22.34
N LYS A 4 24.20 43.84 -21.00
CA LYS A 4 23.12 43.91 -19.98
C LYS A 4 21.70 43.36 -20.26
N THR A 5 21.38 42.33 -19.47
CA THR A 5 20.17 42.02 -18.68
C THR A 5 18.99 43.01 -18.70
N VAL A 6 17.77 42.49 -18.85
CA VAL A 6 16.53 43.07 -18.30
C VAL A 6 15.65 41.95 -17.71
N CYS A 7 15.66 41.82 -16.38
CA CYS A 7 14.68 41.05 -15.62
C CYS A 7 13.55 42.00 -15.20
N TYR A 8 12.31 41.75 -15.64
CA TYR A 8 11.16 42.54 -15.23
C TYR A 8 10.59 41.98 -13.92
N VAL A 9 11.01 42.57 -12.80
CA VAL A 9 10.34 42.45 -11.49
C VAL A 9 9.43 43.65 -11.32
N GLN A 10 8.13 43.45 -11.51
CA GLN A 10 7.15 44.52 -11.30
C GLN A 10 6.82 44.61 -9.81
N ARG A 11 7.47 45.57 -9.15
CA ARG A 11 7.08 46.15 -7.85
C ARG A 11 5.74 46.89 -8.02
N VAL A 12 4.79 46.61 -7.14
CA VAL A 12 3.75 47.59 -6.79
C VAL A 12 3.91 47.90 -5.30
N SER A 13 4.16 49.17 -5.03
CA SER A 13 4.48 49.73 -3.72
C SER A 13 3.21 50.23 -3.02
N LEU A 14 3.09 49.83 -1.75
CA LEU A 14 2.68 50.57 -0.54
C LEU A 14 1.74 51.79 -0.63
N LEU A 15 0.69 51.80 0.21
CA LEU A 15 0.36 52.78 1.27
C LEU A 15 -1.10 52.52 1.73
N ALA A 16 -1.36 51.88 2.87
CA ALA A 16 -1.35 52.39 4.25
C ALA A 16 -2.50 53.37 4.60
N ILE A 17 -3.55 52.82 5.23
CA ILE A 17 -4.48 53.44 6.19
C ILE A 17 -4.91 52.25 7.08
N GLY A 18 -4.88 52.20 8.41
CA GLY A 18 -4.75 53.19 9.46
C GLY A 18 -5.60 52.68 10.64
N ALA A 19 -4.99 52.62 11.83
CA ALA A 19 -5.60 52.61 13.16
C ALA A 19 -6.39 51.38 13.68
N ALA A 20 -5.80 50.78 14.73
CA ALA A 20 -6.38 50.49 16.04
C ALA A 20 -7.77 49.80 16.12
N LEU A 21 -7.80 48.60 16.69
CA LEU A 21 -8.19 48.41 18.08
C LEU A 21 -7.71 47.04 18.56
N ASN A 22 -6.81 47.13 19.53
CA ASN A 22 -6.42 46.06 20.43
C ASN A 22 -7.65 45.74 21.29
N THR A 23 -8.26 44.57 21.09
CA THR A 23 -9.18 44.00 22.08
C THR A 23 -8.51 42.75 22.63
N ASP A 24 -8.08 42.85 23.88
CA ASP A 24 -7.68 41.75 24.74
C ASP A 24 -8.65 40.56 24.60
N LYS A 25 -8.29 39.59 23.76
CA LYS A 25 -8.89 38.26 23.85
C LYS A 25 -8.08 37.53 24.89
N SER A 26 -8.47 37.67 26.15
CA SER A 26 -7.98 36.81 27.23
C SER A 26 -8.18 35.36 26.79
N ARG A 27 -7.08 34.71 26.37
CA ARG A 27 -7.05 33.27 26.24
C ARG A 27 -7.03 32.76 27.67
N ASN A 28 -8.22 32.59 28.24
CA ASN A 28 -8.35 31.84 29.49
C ASN A 28 -8.05 30.38 29.14
N GLN A 29 -6.77 30.04 29.22
CA GLN A 29 -6.25 28.71 29.00
C GLN A 29 -6.54 27.93 30.27
N THR A 30 -7.77 27.44 30.41
CA THR A 30 -8.05 26.37 31.35
C THR A 30 -7.30 25.15 30.83
N ASP A 31 -6.28 24.74 31.60
CA ASP A 31 -5.58 23.48 31.44
C ASP A 31 -6.59 22.33 31.69
N MET A 32 -7.35 22.01 30.64
CA MET A 32 -8.21 20.85 30.60
C MET A 32 -7.29 19.64 30.47
N THR A 33 -6.86 19.12 31.61
CA THR A 33 -6.17 17.83 31.71
C THR A 33 -7.04 16.81 31.01
N THR A 34 -6.67 16.43 29.78
CA THR A 34 -7.49 15.54 28.97
C THR A 34 -7.54 14.20 29.70
N PRO A 35 -8.72 13.67 30.06
CA PRO A 35 -8.79 12.43 30.82
C PRO A 35 -8.10 11.33 30.01
N LYS A 36 -7.01 10.78 30.57
CA LYS A 36 -6.30 9.66 29.97
C LYS A 36 -7.28 8.47 29.92
N PHE A 37 -7.35 7.81 28.78
CA PHE A 37 -8.20 6.62 28.62
C PHE A 37 -7.83 5.57 29.66
N LYS A 38 -8.84 4.92 30.26
CA LYS A 38 -8.61 3.83 31.21
C LYS A 38 -7.93 2.67 30.48
N PRO A 39 -6.84 2.10 31.02
CA PRO A 39 -6.23 0.91 30.43
C PRO A 39 -7.26 -0.21 30.30
N GLY A 40 -7.31 -0.85 29.13
CA GLY A 40 -8.27 -1.93 28.83
C GLY A 40 -9.64 -1.47 28.28
N VAL A 41 -9.92 -0.17 28.18
CA VAL A 41 -11.19 0.34 27.62
C VAL A 41 -10.91 1.31 26.49
N SER A 42 -11.40 1.00 25.28
CA SER A 42 -11.36 1.94 24.15
C SER A 42 -12.15 3.20 24.50
N GLY A 43 -11.54 4.37 24.29
CA GLY A 43 -12.18 5.67 24.43
C GLY A 43 -13.40 5.89 23.53
N ASN A 44 -13.58 5.02 22.52
CA ASN A 44 -14.73 4.99 21.66
C ASN A 44 -15.18 3.54 21.43
N PRO A 45 -16.07 2.99 22.27
CA PRO A 45 -16.54 1.61 22.15
C PRO A 45 -17.38 1.35 20.89
N LYS A 46 -17.94 2.39 20.26
CA LYS A 46 -18.69 2.29 19.00
C LYS A 46 -17.81 2.38 17.75
N GLY A 47 -16.51 2.63 17.91
CA GLY A 47 -15.57 2.79 16.81
C GLY A 47 -15.79 4.06 15.98
N ARG A 48 -14.97 4.23 14.93
CA ARG A 48 -15.07 5.39 14.02
C ARG A 48 -16.48 5.45 13.42
N PRO A 49 -17.15 6.61 13.41
CA PRO A 49 -18.49 6.72 12.82
C PRO A 49 -18.47 6.28 11.36
N LYS A 50 -19.33 5.31 11.03
CA LYS A 50 -19.48 4.79 9.67
C LYS A 50 -19.87 5.92 8.71
N ASP A 51 -19.34 5.89 7.50
CA ASP A 51 -19.65 6.79 6.38
C ASP A 51 -19.39 8.30 6.55
N LYS A 52 -18.81 8.73 7.67
CA LYS A 52 -18.46 10.15 7.89
C LYS A 52 -17.03 10.50 7.49
N THR A 53 -16.36 9.64 6.75
CA THR A 53 -15.03 9.98 6.23
C THR A 53 -15.19 10.99 5.10
N PRO A 54 -14.28 11.98 4.96
CA PRO A 54 -14.37 12.98 3.89
C PRO A 54 -14.43 12.32 2.50
N ALA A 55 -13.70 11.22 2.31
CA ALA A 55 -13.73 10.45 1.08
C ALA A 55 -15.07 9.72 0.83
N THR A 56 -15.79 9.32 1.87
CA THR A 56 -17.14 8.71 1.71
C THR A 56 -18.16 9.77 1.33
N LEU A 57 -18.08 10.98 1.91
CA LEU A 57 -18.97 12.08 1.59
C LEU A 57 -18.80 12.53 0.13
N LEU A 58 -17.56 12.68 -0.34
CA LEU A 58 -17.26 13.00 -1.74
C LEU A 58 -17.76 11.94 -2.73
N ARG A 59 -17.64 10.66 -2.38
CA ARG A 59 -18.19 9.58 -3.23
C ARG A 59 -19.71 9.66 -3.32
N LYS A 60 -20.39 9.94 -2.19
CA LYS A 60 -21.86 10.09 -2.16
C LYS A 60 -22.33 11.30 -2.98
N SER A 61 -21.60 12.42 -2.97
CA SER A 61 -21.95 13.59 -3.76
C SER A 61 -21.81 13.36 -5.27
N ILE A 62 -20.82 12.57 -5.71
CA ILE A 62 -20.56 12.32 -7.14
C ILE A 62 -21.44 11.18 -7.69
N MET A 63 -21.96 10.30 -6.84
CA MET A 63 -22.68 9.09 -7.26
C MET A 63 -23.89 9.38 -8.17
N GLY A 64 -24.61 10.49 -7.92
CA GLY A 64 -25.75 10.89 -8.75
C GLY A 64 -25.35 11.32 -10.17
N ASP A 65 -24.21 12.00 -10.31
CA ASP A 65 -23.73 12.52 -11.60
C ASP A 65 -22.89 11.51 -12.38
N MET A 66 -22.55 10.38 -11.77
CA MET A 66 -21.68 9.35 -12.33
C MET A 66 -22.11 8.88 -13.74
N PRO A 67 -23.39 8.62 -14.04
CA PRO A 67 -23.80 8.18 -15.38
C PRO A 67 -23.49 9.23 -16.45
N ALA A 68 -23.68 10.52 -16.14
CA ALA A 68 -23.39 11.60 -17.07
C ALA A 68 -21.88 11.75 -17.31
N ILE A 69 -21.08 11.65 -16.24
CA ILE A 69 -19.61 11.71 -16.30
C ILE A 69 -19.03 10.54 -17.12
N LEU A 70 -19.60 9.34 -16.99
CA LEU A 70 -19.16 8.19 -17.77
C LEU A 70 -19.46 8.37 -19.26
N ASN A 71 -20.65 8.89 -19.61
CA ASN A 71 -21.01 9.14 -21.00
C ASN A 71 -20.07 10.17 -21.65
N THR A 72 -19.74 11.26 -20.95
CA THR A 72 -18.79 12.25 -21.49
C THR A 72 -17.39 11.67 -21.65
N LEU A 73 -16.90 10.86 -20.70
CA LEU A 73 -15.60 10.19 -20.81
C LEU A 73 -15.56 9.20 -21.98
N VAL A 74 -16.65 8.48 -22.26
CA VAL A 74 -16.74 7.58 -23.40
C VAL A 74 -16.65 8.34 -24.72
N GLU A 75 -17.35 9.47 -24.85
CA GLU A 75 -17.29 10.29 -26.07
C GLU A 75 -15.90 10.93 -26.26
N LEU A 76 -15.27 11.41 -25.20
CA LEU A 76 -13.89 11.91 -25.25
C LEU A 76 -12.88 10.82 -25.63
N ALA A 77 -13.04 9.60 -25.08
CA ALA A 77 -12.19 8.46 -25.43
C ALA A 77 -12.34 8.08 -26.91
N LYS A 78 -13.58 8.06 -27.44
CA LYS A 78 -13.83 7.85 -28.88
C LYS A 78 -13.27 8.98 -29.74
N GLY A 79 -13.25 10.21 -29.22
CA GLY A 79 -12.67 11.39 -29.86
C GLY A 79 -11.13 11.43 -29.86
N GLY A 80 -10.46 10.45 -29.25
CA GLY A 80 -9.01 10.32 -29.26
C GLY A 80 -8.30 10.83 -28.00
N ASP A 81 -9.02 11.15 -26.92
CA ASP A 81 -8.39 11.43 -25.63
C ASP A 81 -7.87 10.12 -24.99
N VAL A 82 -6.55 9.96 -25.04
CA VAL A 82 -5.83 8.80 -24.51
C VAL A 82 -5.99 8.66 -22.98
N GLN A 83 -6.15 9.77 -22.24
CA GLN A 83 -6.31 9.72 -20.79
C GLN A 83 -7.70 9.19 -20.41
N ALA A 84 -8.75 9.67 -21.08
CA ALA A 84 -10.10 9.16 -20.89
C ALA A 84 -10.18 7.66 -21.23
N ALA A 85 -9.56 7.25 -22.35
CA ALA A 85 -9.49 5.85 -22.76
C ALA A 85 -8.75 4.99 -21.73
N LYS A 86 -7.61 5.46 -21.20
CA LYS A 86 -6.84 4.73 -20.18
C LYS A 86 -7.64 4.52 -18.89
N VAL A 87 -8.33 5.56 -18.39
CA VAL A 87 -9.15 5.45 -17.17
C VAL A 87 -10.24 4.41 -17.32
N LEU A 88 -10.88 4.34 -18.50
CA LEU A 88 -11.91 3.34 -18.80
C LEU A 88 -11.30 1.93 -18.95
N LEU A 89 -10.20 1.79 -19.68
CA LEU A 89 -9.51 0.50 -19.87
C LEU A 89 -8.98 -0.07 -18.55
N ASP A 90 -8.42 0.75 -17.67
CA ASP A 90 -7.93 0.32 -16.35
C ASP A 90 -9.06 -0.16 -15.40
N ARG A 91 -10.34 0.09 -15.74
CA ARG A 91 -11.50 -0.42 -14.99
C ARG A 91 -12.14 -1.63 -15.65
N VAL A 92 -12.15 -1.69 -16.98
CA VAL A 92 -12.76 -2.79 -17.74
C VAL A 92 -11.81 -3.98 -17.88
N CYS A 93 -10.54 -3.71 -18.16
CA CYS A 93 -9.52 -4.73 -18.32
C CYS A 93 -8.80 -4.95 -16.98
N PRO A 94 -8.87 -6.15 -16.38
CA PRO A 94 -8.04 -6.44 -15.21
C PRO A 94 -6.57 -6.32 -15.61
N ALA A 95 -5.75 -5.68 -14.76
CA ALA A 95 -4.31 -5.65 -14.96
C ALA A 95 -3.80 -7.09 -15.07
N LEU A 96 -3.14 -7.40 -16.19
CA LEU A 96 -2.61 -8.73 -16.43
C LEU A 96 -1.57 -9.03 -15.36
N LYS A 97 -1.93 -9.88 -14.40
CA LYS A 97 -0.97 -10.36 -13.42
C LYS A 97 0.01 -11.27 -14.14
N PRO A 98 1.32 -11.18 -13.87
CA PRO A 98 2.27 -12.15 -14.40
C PRO A 98 1.82 -13.55 -13.94
N GLN A 99 1.40 -14.38 -14.89
CA GLN A 99 1.09 -15.78 -14.63
C GLN A 99 2.37 -16.57 -14.86
N ALA A 100 2.88 -17.21 -13.81
CA ALA A 100 3.94 -18.18 -13.96
C ALA A 100 3.38 -19.39 -14.74
N MET A 101 4.15 -19.88 -15.71
CA MET A 101 3.89 -21.16 -16.37
C MET A 101 3.78 -22.25 -15.29
N PRO A 102 2.84 -23.21 -15.38
CA PRO A 102 2.82 -24.35 -14.46
C PRO A 102 4.16 -25.09 -14.54
N ILE A 103 4.87 -25.13 -13.42
CA ILE A 103 6.13 -25.85 -13.28
C ILE A 103 5.82 -27.25 -12.77
N CYS A 104 6.35 -28.27 -13.45
CA CYS A 104 6.27 -29.65 -12.99
C CYS A 104 7.67 -30.07 -12.52
N LEU A 105 7.84 -30.18 -11.21
CA LEU A 105 9.06 -30.70 -10.60
C LEU A 105 8.77 -32.08 -10.01
N PRO A 106 9.60 -33.10 -10.26
CA PRO A 106 9.54 -34.32 -9.47
C PRO A 106 9.85 -33.95 -8.01
N VAL A 107 8.99 -34.35 -7.08
CA VAL A 107 9.21 -34.18 -5.64
C VAL A 107 9.48 -35.56 -5.06
N ASN A 108 10.73 -36.00 -5.19
CA ASN A 108 11.18 -37.28 -4.66
C ASN A 108 12.36 -37.07 -3.70
N GLY A 109 12.45 -37.93 -2.69
CA GLY A 109 13.58 -37.96 -1.78
C GLY A 109 13.57 -36.90 -0.67
N THR A 110 14.76 -36.62 -0.15
CA THR A 110 15.03 -35.70 0.96
C THR A 110 14.94 -34.24 0.51
N LEU A 111 14.79 -33.32 1.47
CA LEU A 111 14.76 -31.87 1.18
C LEU A 111 16.03 -31.39 0.45
N ALA A 112 17.18 -32.02 0.72
CA ALA A 112 18.44 -31.69 0.05
C ALA A 112 18.45 -32.13 -1.42
N GLU A 113 17.92 -33.33 -1.71
CA GLU A 113 17.78 -33.84 -3.08
C GLU A 113 16.81 -32.96 -3.89
N GLN A 114 15.67 -32.61 -3.30
CA GLN A 114 14.69 -31.68 -3.89
C GLN A 114 15.31 -30.31 -4.17
N GLY A 115 16.11 -29.76 -3.25
CA GLY A 115 16.85 -28.52 -3.45
C GLY A 115 17.82 -28.60 -4.63
N GLY A 116 18.55 -29.72 -4.73
CA GLY A 116 19.46 -29.98 -5.86
C GLY A 116 18.73 -30.08 -7.21
N GLU A 117 17.55 -30.68 -7.24
CA GLU A 117 16.71 -30.76 -8.44
C GLU A 117 16.19 -29.39 -8.89
N ILE A 118 15.75 -28.53 -7.96
CA ILE A 118 15.34 -27.15 -8.28
C ILE A 118 16.50 -26.35 -8.87
N ILE A 119 17.70 -26.48 -8.32
CA ILE A 119 18.89 -25.81 -8.86
C ILE A 119 19.20 -26.31 -10.27
N LYS A 120 19.16 -27.62 -10.52
CA LYS A 120 19.37 -28.20 -11.86
C LYS A 120 18.29 -27.73 -12.85
N ALA A 121 17.03 -27.69 -12.45
CA ALA A 121 15.92 -27.22 -13.29
C ALA A 121 16.05 -25.72 -13.62
N THR A 122 16.56 -24.93 -12.69
CA THR A 122 16.85 -23.49 -12.90
C THR A 122 18.01 -23.31 -13.87
N LEU A 123 19.10 -24.05 -13.70
CA LEU A 123 20.29 -23.96 -14.57
C LEU A 123 20.04 -24.47 -15.99
N SER A 124 19.14 -25.45 -16.15
CA SER A 124 18.72 -25.97 -17.47
C SER A 124 17.69 -25.08 -18.17
N GLY A 125 17.25 -23.98 -17.54
CA GLY A 125 16.28 -23.05 -18.11
C GLY A 125 14.84 -23.53 -18.12
N GLN A 126 14.52 -24.64 -17.43
CA GLN A 126 13.14 -25.11 -17.28
C GLN A 126 12.33 -24.22 -16.33
N ILE A 127 13.01 -23.56 -15.38
CA ILE A 127 12.40 -22.69 -14.39
C ILE A 127 13.09 -21.32 -14.43
N PRO A 128 12.33 -20.20 -14.41
CA PRO A 128 12.91 -18.87 -14.24
C PRO A 128 13.67 -18.74 -12.92
N PRO A 129 14.83 -18.04 -12.89
CA PRO A 129 15.67 -17.94 -11.69
C PRO A 129 14.97 -17.32 -10.48
N ASP A 130 14.05 -16.38 -10.71
CA ASP A 130 13.22 -15.80 -9.64
C ASP A 130 12.37 -16.88 -8.95
N LEU A 131 11.66 -17.70 -9.72
CA LEU A 131 10.87 -18.81 -9.17
C LEU A 131 11.75 -19.88 -8.51
N GLY A 132 12.91 -20.19 -9.09
CA GLY A 132 13.89 -21.08 -8.47
C GLY A 132 14.31 -20.60 -7.08
N SER A 133 14.60 -19.30 -6.93
CA SER A 133 14.95 -18.72 -5.63
C SER A 133 13.81 -18.83 -4.61
N GLN A 134 12.58 -18.55 -5.02
CA GLN A 134 11.39 -18.63 -4.16
C GLN A 134 11.14 -20.07 -3.68
N LEU A 135 11.36 -21.06 -4.54
CA LEU A 135 11.22 -22.48 -4.19
C LEU A 135 12.29 -22.94 -3.18
N ILE A 136 13.54 -22.51 -3.35
CA ILE A 136 14.61 -22.81 -2.39
C ILE A 136 14.33 -22.18 -1.03
N THR A 137 13.81 -20.95 -0.99
CA THR A 137 13.37 -20.31 0.25
C THR A 137 12.23 -21.10 0.92
N ALA A 138 11.25 -21.57 0.16
CA ALA A 138 10.17 -22.40 0.69
C ALA A 138 10.69 -23.72 1.30
N LEU A 139 11.64 -24.38 0.64
CA LEU A 139 12.29 -25.59 1.19
C LEU A 139 13.07 -25.30 2.47
N ALA A 140 13.77 -24.17 2.56
CA ALA A 140 14.48 -23.77 3.77
C ALA A 140 13.50 -23.57 4.95
N HIS A 141 12.33 -22.97 4.70
CA HIS A 141 11.28 -22.85 5.71
C HIS A 141 10.75 -24.22 6.15
N GLN A 142 10.53 -25.15 5.21
CA GLN A 142 10.12 -26.51 5.53
C GLN A 142 11.17 -27.24 6.39
N ALA A 143 12.45 -27.09 6.07
CA ALA A 143 13.54 -27.67 6.87
C ALA A 143 13.52 -27.13 8.32
N LYS A 144 13.28 -25.83 8.50
CA LYS A 144 13.19 -25.23 9.84
C LYS A 144 12.01 -25.76 10.65
N ILE A 145 10.86 -26.02 10.01
CA ILE A 145 9.70 -26.63 10.66
C ILE A 145 10.05 -28.04 11.15
N LEU A 146 10.70 -28.85 10.31
CA LEU A 146 11.12 -30.20 10.69
C LEU A 146 12.13 -30.20 11.85
N GLU A 147 13.12 -29.30 11.80
CA GLU A 147 14.10 -29.12 12.86
C GLU A 147 13.41 -28.77 14.19
N THR A 148 12.44 -27.86 14.14
CA THR A 148 11.68 -27.44 15.33
C THR A 148 10.86 -28.60 15.89
N ASN A 149 10.22 -29.38 15.03
CA ASN A 149 9.48 -30.58 15.43
C ASN A 149 10.39 -31.65 16.06
N ASP A 150 11.61 -31.84 15.52
CA ASP A 150 12.57 -32.78 16.11
C ASP A 150 13.03 -32.33 17.50
N ILE A 151 13.32 -31.03 17.66
CA ILE A 151 13.69 -30.44 18.95
C ILE A 151 12.56 -30.63 19.98
N ILE A 152 11.30 -30.34 19.61
CA ILE A 152 10.15 -30.53 20.50
C ILE A 152 10.04 -31.99 20.95
N ARG A 153 10.09 -32.94 20.01
CA ARG A 153 10.01 -34.38 20.34
C ARG A 153 11.11 -34.83 21.28
N ARG A 154 12.31 -34.29 21.11
CA ARG A 154 13.46 -34.59 21.98
C ARG A 154 13.28 -33.99 23.37
N LEU A 155 12.74 -32.77 23.48
CA LEU A 155 12.41 -32.14 24.76
C LEU A 155 11.35 -32.93 25.52
N GLU A 156 10.24 -33.26 24.88
CA GLU A 156 9.15 -34.05 25.50
C GLU A 156 9.66 -35.40 26.03
N ARG A 157 10.54 -36.07 25.29
CA ARG A 157 11.15 -37.32 25.74
C ARG A 157 11.98 -37.13 27.01
N LEU A 158 12.75 -36.05 27.10
CA LEU A 158 13.56 -35.75 28.29
C LEU A 158 12.68 -35.37 29.49
N GLU A 159 11.66 -34.55 29.28
CA GLU A 159 10.72 -34.15 30.31
C GLU A 159 9.92 -35.33 30.87
N SER A 160 9.56 -36.30 30.03
CA SER A 160 8.86 -37.53 30.46
C SER A 160 9.73 -38.52 31.24
N SER A 161 11.06 -38.34 31.21
CA SER A 161 12.02 -39.23 31.87
C SER A 161 12.46 -38.75 33.27
N THR A 162 11.93 -37.60 33.71
CA THR A 162 12.17 -37.00 35.04
C THR A 162 10.91 -37.13 35.89
#